data_AF-A0A6I1FCZ1-F1
#
_entry.id   AF-A0A6I1FCZ1-F1
#
_cell.length_a   1.000
_cell.length_b   1.000
_cell.length_c   1.000
_cell.angle_alpha   90.00
_cell.angle_beta   90.00
_cell.angle_gamma   90.00
#
_symmetry.space_group_name_H-M   'P 1'
#
loop_
_entity.id
_entity.type
_entity.pdbx_description
1 polymer ?
#
loop_
_entity_poly.entity_id
_entity_poly.type
_entity_poly.pdbx_seq_one_letter_code
_entity_poly.pdbx_strand_id
1 'polypeptide(L)'
;MKNKKSTFLFAFVLFFGIIVGCSGKDEAKKGLVSIQQYNQLESSMPYQDVIDLLGMPDMIGTEEVTGEVVYKDVEPYYWDGAAPDSFVVLYFSNEMLFKKDQFGLE
;
A
#
# COMPACT_ATOMS: atom_id res chain seq x y z
N MET A 1 -41.60 53.99 14.61
CA MET A 1 -40.75 54.04 15.83
C MET A 1 -39.41 53.41 15.52
N LYS A 2 -38.33 54.02 16.01
CA LYS A 2 -36.91 53.78 15.66
C LYS A 2 -36.26 52.81 16.65
N ASN A 3 -35.74 51.68 16.18
CA ASN A 3 -34.84 50.82 16.95
C ASN A 3 -34.22 49.81 15.96
N LYS A 4 -32.92 49.55 15.85
CA LYS A 4 -31.75 49.91 16.63
C LYS A 4 -30.53 49.65 15.71
N LYS A 5 -29.70 50.66 15.45
CA LYS A 5 -28.37 50.46 14.86
C LYS A 5 -27.48 49.94 15.99
N SER A 6 -26.91 48.74 15.85
CA SER A 6 -25.79 48.32 16.68
C SER A 6 -24.75 47.68 15.78
N THR A 7 -23.81 48.52 15.41
CA THR A 7 -22.57 48.23 14.70
C THR A 7 -21.87 47.04 15.34
N PHE A 8 -21.74 45.93 14.60
CA PHE A 8 -20.79 44.86 14.93
C PHE A 8 -19.71 44.85 13.85
N LEU A 9 -18.65 45.58 14.16
CA LEU A 9 -17.36 45.58 13.47
C LEU A 9 -16.65 44.28 13.84
N PHE A 10 -16.45 43.36 12.90
CA PHE A 10 -15.29 42.47 12.84
C PHE A 10 -15.13 41.99 11.40
N ALA A 11 -14.49 42.85 10.60
CA ALA A 11 -13.84 42.44 9.37
C ALA A 11 -12.51 41.73 9.74
N PHE A 12 -12.01 40.95 8.79
CA PHE A 12 -10.65 40.39 8.74
C PHE A 12 -10.42 39.03 9.42
N VAL A 13 -10.80 37.93 8.73
CA VAL A 13 -9.84 36.84 8.53
C VAL A 13 -9.94 36.36 7.09
N LEU A 14 -8.77 36.42 6.45
CA LEU A 14 -8.46 36.19 5.05
C LEU A 14 -8.92 34.83 4.51
N PHE A 15 -9.50 34.92 3.32
CA PHE A 15 -9.36 33.95 2.24
C PHE A 15 -7.87 33.55 2.08
N PHE A 16 -7.51 32.37 2.53
CA PHE A 16 -6.56 31.47 1.88
C PHE A 16 -7.36 30.16 1.75
N GLY A 17 -7.88 29.74 0.60
CA GLY A 17 -7.17 29.72 -0.67
C GLY A 17 -6.01 28.75 -0.54
N ILE A 18 -6.30 27.44 -0.53
CA ILE A 18 -5.72 26.44 -1.44
C ILE A 18 -6.29 25.07 -1.06
N ILE A 19 -6.90 24.47 -2.07
CA ILE A 19 -7.33 23.10 -2.17
C ILE A 19 -6.04 22.26 -2.13
N VAL A 20 -5.66 21.76 -0.96
CA VAL A 20 -4.76 20.59 -0.88
C VAL A 20 -5.73 19.43 -0.69
N GLY A 21 -6.23 18.80 -1.75
CA GLY A 21 -5.35 18.12 -2.68
C GLY A 21 -4.56 17.06 -1.91
N CYS A 22 -5.22 16.16 -1.16
CA CYS A 22 -4.65 14.82 -0.96
C CYS A 22 -4.67 14.10 -2.32
N SER A 23 -3.87 14.62 -3.24
CA SER A 23 -3.28 13.87 -4.32
C SER A 23 -1.89 13.48 -3.83
N GLY A 24 -1.83 12.86 -2.65
CA GLY A 24 -0.77 11.91 -2.35
C GLY A 24 -1.05 10.72 -3.23
N LYS A 25 -0.62 10.81 -4.49
CA LYS A 25 -0.23 9.59 -5.18
C LYS A 25 1.01 9.19 -4.43
N ASP A 26 0.82 8.35 -3.41
CA ASP A 26 1.91 7.59 -2.83
C ASP A 26 2.59 6.94 -4.02
N GLU A 27 3.72 7.52 -4.42
CA GLU A 27 4.56 6.89 -5.41
C GLU A 27 4.90 5.55 -4.80
N ALA A 28 4.30 4.48 -5.35
CA ALA A 28 4.49 3.11 -4.90
C ALA A 28 5.97 2.96 -4.64
N LYS A 29 6.34 2.82 -3.35
CA LYS A 29 7.73 2.78 -2.94
C LYS A 29 8.34 1.61 -3.69
N LYS A 30 9.08 1.91 -4.77
CA LYS A 30 9.96 0.93 -5.37
C LYS A 30 11.09 0.75 -4.36
N GLY A 31 10.85 -0.13 -3.40
CA GLY A 31 11.66 -0.26 -2.20
C GLY A 31 11.79 -1.73 -1.89
N LEU A 32 13.04 -2.14 -1.68
CA LEU A 32 13.35 -3.46 -1.19
C LEU A 32 12.58 -3.71 0.12
N VAL A 33 11.97 -4.88 0.24
CA VAL A 33 11.10 -5.22 1.37
C VAL A 33 11.95 -5.63 2.58
N SER A 34 11.75 -4.95 3.70
CA SER A 34 12.36 -5.30 4.98
C SER A 34 11.57 -6.39 5.74
N ILE A 35 12.19 -7.08 6.70
CA ILE A 35 11.49 -8.03 7.57
C ILE A 35 10.36 -7.35 8.36
N GLN A 36 10.51 -6.08 8.72
CA GLN A 36 9.50 -5.34 9.48
C GLN A 36 8.24 -5.12 8.64
N GLN A 37 8.39 -4.77 7.35
CA GLN A 37 7.26 -4.63 6.42
C GLN A 37 6.60 -5.99 6.15
N TYR A 38 7.38 -7.05 5.93
CA TYR A 38 6.84 -8.40 5.76
C TYR A 38 6.01 -8.87 6.97
N ASN A 39 6.47 -8.55 8.18
CA ASN A 39 5.78 -8.91 9.41
C ASN A 39 4.46 -8.13 9.63
N GLN A 40 4.28 -6.99 8.98
CA GLN A 40 3.03 -6.23 9.00
C GLN A 40 1.94 -6.81 8.08
N LEU A 41 2.30 -7.72 7.17
CA LEU A 41 1.33 -8.39 6.32
C LEU A 41 0.48 -9.36 7.14
N GLU A 42 -0.83 -9.29 6.98
CA GLU A 42 -1.79 -10.18 7.63
C GLU A 42 -2.57 -10.99 6.61
N SER A 43 -2.96 -12.20 6.98
CA SER A 43 -3.89 -12.98 6.15
C SER A 43 -5.18 -12.18 5.91
N SER A 44 -5.72 -12.28 4.70
CA SER A 44 -6.87 -11.52 4.23
C SER A 44 -6.66 -10.00 4.17
N MET A 45 -5.42 -9.52 4.09
CA MET A 45 -5.15 -8.13 3.73
C MET A 45 -5.56 -7.87 2.26
N PRO A 46 -6.30 -6.79 1.95
CA PRO A 46 -6.60 -6.42 0.57
C PRO A 46 -5.34 -6.21 -0.26
N TYR A 47 -5.36 -6.59 -1.54
CA TYR A 47 -4.24 -6.38 -2.46
C TYR A 47 -3.76 -4.93 -2.45
N GLN A 48 -4.69 -3.96 -2.48
CA GLN A 48 -4.32 -2.54 -2.48
C GLN A 48 -3.57 -2.13 -1.22
N ASP A 49 -3.98 -2.61 -0.04
CA ASP A 49 -3.30 -2.32 1.22
C ASP A 49 -1.88 -2.91 1.24
N VAL A 50 -1.68 -4.09 0.61
CA VAL A 50 -0.36 -4.67 0.42
C VAL A 50 0.51 -3.80 -0.49
N ILE A 51 -0.05 -3.28 -1.59
CA ILE A 51 0.67 -2.38 -2.51
C ILE A 51 1.01 -1.06 -1.84
N ASP A 52 0.13 -0.52 -1.01
CA ASP A 52 0.39 0.70 -0.26
C ASP A 52 1.51 0.49 0.78
N LEU A 53 1.62 -0.73 1.33
CA LEU A 53 2.64 -1.09 2.31
C LEU A 53 4.02 -1.41 1.70
N LEU A 54 4.03 -2.21 0.63
CA LEU A 54 5.27 -2.77 0.03
C LEU A 54 5.69 -2.09 -1.27
N GLY A 55 4.77 -1.40 -1.94
CA GLY A 55 4.92 -0.99 -3.33
C GLY A 55 4.48 -2.08 -4.32
N MET A 56 4.65 -1.80 -5.60
CA MET A 56 4.33 -2.74 -6.68
C MET A 56 5.28 -3.95 -6.67
N PRO A 57 4.81 -5.15 -7.05
CA PRO A 57 5.68 -6.32 -7.20
C PRO A 57 6.75 -6.07 -8.27
N ASP A 58 7.94 -6.62 -8.05
CA ASP A 58 9.05 -6.59 -9.02
C ASP A 58 8.82 -7.59 -10.16
N MET A 59 8.17 -8.72 -9.85
CA MET A 59 7.80 -9.75 -10.81
C MET A 59 6.46 -10.39 -10.43
N ILE A 60 5.63 -10.67 -11.43
CA ILE A 60 4.47 -11.55 -11.30
C ILE A 60 4.85 -12.83 -12.03
N GLY A 61 4.87 -13.95 -11.31
CA GLY A 61 5.18 -15.24 -11.89
C GLY A 61 4.04 -15.70 -12.79
N THR A 62 4.38 -16.15 -13.98
CA THR A 62 3.48 -16.98 -14.77
C THR A 62 3.51 -18.39 -14.19
N GLU A 63 2.38 -19.10 -14.11
CA GLU A 63 2.35 -20.51 -13.71
C GLU A 63 3.31 -21.35 -14.57
N GLU A 64 4.55 -21.55 -14.12
CA GLU A 64 5.40 -22.62 -14.60
C GLU A 64 5.38 -23.74 -13.56
N VAL A 65 4.69 -24.82 -13.94
CA VAL A 65 4.52 -26.04 -13.15
C VAL A 65 5.89 -26.65 -12.87
N THR A 66 6.51 -26.24 -11.76
CA THR A 66 7.75 -26.80 -11.25
C THR A 66 7.53 -27.38 -9.85
N GLY A 67 6.92 -28.56 -9.82
CA GLY A 67 7.21 -29.62 -8.85
C GLY A 67 6.79 -29.48 -7.39
N GLU A 68 6.60 -28.29 -6.82
CA GLU A 68 6.30 -28.13 -5.40
C GLU A 68 5.15 -27.12 -5.18
N VAL A 69 3.98 -27.68 -4.82
CA VAL A 69 2.76 -26.97 -4.41
C VAL A 69 2.30 -25.89 -5.39
N VAL A 70 1.65 -26.34 -6.46
CA VAL A 70 0.86 -25.47 -7.33
C VAL A 70 -0.45 -25.13 -6.61
N TYR A 71 -0.60 -23.90 -6.13
CA TYR A 71 -1.92 -23.33 -5.95
C TYR A 71 -2.48 -23.13 -7.35
N LYS A 72 -3.18 -24.14 -7.86
CA LYS A 72 -3.83 -24.08 -9.17
C LYS A 72 -4.63 -22.78 -9.22
N ASP A 73 -4.41 -22.01 -10.27
CA ASP A 73 -5.11 -20.77 -10.57
C ASP A 73 -4.72 -19.56 -9.68
N VAL A 74 -3.54 -19.58 -9.03
CA VAL A 74 -3.03 -18.36 -8.36
C VAL A 74 -1.58 -18.04 -8.71
N GLU A 75 -1.42 -16.90 -9.39
CA GLU A 75 -0.12 -16.33 -9.74
C GLU A 75 0.64 -15.84 -8.50
N PRO A 76 1.92 -16.20 -8.33
CA PRO A 76 2.78 -15.65 -7.28
C PRO A 76 3.27 -14.24 -7.63
N TYR A 77 3.31 -13.38 -6.62
CA TYR A 77 3.80 -12.00 -6.71
C TYR A 77 5.09 -11.87 -5.91
N TYR A 78 6.13 -11.33 -6.53
CA TYR A 78 7.48 -11.28 -5.96
C TYR A 78 7.90 -9.84 -5.68
N TRP A 79 8.57 -9.65 -4.55
CA TRP A 79 9.31 -8.44 -4.20
C TRP A 79 10.73 -8.80 -3.81
N ASP A 80 11.69 -8.01 -4.24
CA ASP A 80 13.07 -8.10 -3.77
C ASP A 80 13.15 -7.66 -2.30
N GLY A 81 13.86 -8.42 -1.49
CA GLY A 81 14.08 -8.09 -0.09
C GLY A 81 15.27 -7.15 0.11
N ALA A 82 15.29 -6.46 1.26
CA ALA A 82 16.35 -5.52 1.60
C ALA A 82 17.71 -6.19 1.89
N ALA A 83 17.71 -7.48 2.23
CA ALA A 83 18.92 -8.27 2.39
C ALA A 83 19.40 -8.83 1.03
N PRO A 84 20.71 -9.09 0.85
CA PRO A 84 21.22 -9.72 -0.35
C PRO A 84 20.55 -11.07 -0.64
N ASP A 85 20.22 -11.32 -1.91
CA ASP A 85 19.60 -12.57 -2.37
C ASP A 85 18.32 -12.98 -1.62
N SER A 86 17.60 -11.99 -1.06
CA SER A 86 16.35 -12.20 -0.31
C SER A 86 15.14 -11.76 -1.12
N PHE A 87 13.98 -12.37 -0.85
CA PHE A 87 12.73 -12.03 -1.53
C PHE A 87 11.50 -12.39 -0.71
N VAL A 88 10.37 -11.78 -1.07
CA VAL A 88 9.03 -12.09 -0.58
C VAL A 88 8.20 -12.66 -1.73
N VAL A 89 7.41 -13.69 -1.43
CA VAL A 89 6.42 -14.24 -2.36
C VAL A 89 5.05 -14.18 -1.71
N LEU A 90 4.13 -13.48 -2.35
CA LEU A 90 2.74 -13.37 -1.90
C LEU A 90 1.80 -13.99 -2.92
N TYR A 91 0.69 -14.51 -2.42
CA TYR A 91 -0.35 -15.09 -3.25
C TYR A 91 -1.71 -14.52 -2.85
N PHE A 92 -2.52 -14.15 -3.85
CA PHE A 92 -3.79 -13.47 -3.65
C PHE A 92 -4.96 -14.28 -4.22
N SER A 93 -6.04 -14.40 -3.45
CA SER A 93 -7.28 -15.04 -3.88
C SER A 93 -8.44 -14.09 -3.61
N ASN A 94 -9.29 -13.88 -4.61
CA ASN A 94 -10.38 -12.88 -4.55
C ASN A 94 -9.88 -11.50 -4.08
N GLU A 95 -8.73 -11.05 -4.61
CA GLU A 95 -8.07 -9.77 -4.26
C GLU A 95 -7.58 -9.66 -2.81
N MET A 96 -7.53 -10.77 -2.07
CA MET A 96 -7.10 -10.82 -0.67
C MET A 96 -5.85 -11.68 -0.50
N LEU A 97 -4.90 -11.24 0.32
CA LEU A 97 -3.68 -11.98 0.64
C LEU A 97 -4.06 -13.29 1.32
N PHE A 98 -3.79 -14.42 0.67
CA PHE A 98 -4.11 -15.74 1.25
C PHE A 98 -2.86 -16.46 1.77
N LYS A 99 -1.70 -16.22 1.17
CA LYS A 99 -0.42 -16.81 1.58
C LYS A 99 0.71 -15.80 1.42
N LYS A 100 1.63 -15.86 2.38
CA LYS A 100 2.90 -15.14 2.35
C LYS A 100 4.04 -16.09 2.67
N ASP A 101 5.12 -16.00 1.90
CA ASP A 101 6.39 -16.67 2.14
C ASP A 101 7.53 -15.64 2.01
N GLN A 102 8.66 -15.91 2.64
CA GLN A 102 9.88 -15.12 2.49
C GLN A 102 11.10 -16.02 2.48
N PHE A 103 12.16 -15.56 1.83
CA PHE A 103 13.47 -16.18 1.86
C PHE A 103 14.53 -15.12 2.17
N GLY A 104 15.40 -15.41 3.15
CA GLY A 104 16.59 -14.62 3.43
C GLY A 104 16.35 -13.22 4.03
N LEU A 105 15.12 -12.88 4.44
CA LEU A 105 14.90 -11.65 5.20
C LEU A 105 15.44 -11.78 6.63
N GLU A 106 16.12 -10.74 7.12
CA GLU A 106 16.69 -10.62 8.48
C GLU A 106 16.12 -9.42 9.24
#